data_AF-H3CFH3-F1
#
_entry.id   AF-H3CFH3-F1
#
_cell.length_a   1.000
_cell.length_b   1.000
_cell.length_c   1.000
_cell.angle_alpha   90.00
_cell.angle_beta   90.00
_cell.angle_gamma   90.00
#
_symmetry.space_group_name_H-M   'P 1'
#
loop_
_entity.id
_entity.type
_entity.pdbx_description
1 polymer ?
#
loop_
_entity_poly.entity_id
_entity_poly.type
_entity_poly.pdbx_seq_one_letter_code
_entity_poly.pdbx_strand_id
1 'polypeptide(L)'
;VSKVNPSRLPVVVGGLLDVDCSEDVIKNLILVVRGQFSTDELVAEVEKRNRLKLLLPWLESRIHEGCEEPATHNALAKIYIDSNNNPERFLRENPFYDSRVVGKYCEKRDPHLSCVAYERGQCDQELINVCNENSLFKSLSRYLVRRKDPELWASVLLESNPFRRPLIDQVVQTALSETQDPEEVSVTVKAFMTADLPNELIELLEKIVLDNSVFSEHRNLQNLLILTAIKADRTRVMEYI
;
A
#
# COMPACT_ATOMS: atom_id res chain seq x y z
N VAL A 1 9.37 -14.51 -43.57
CA VAL A 1 8.25 -13.61 -43.21
C VAL A 1 7.17 -14.45 -42.56
N SER A 2 7.22 -14.60 -41.24
CA SER A 2 6.26 -15.39 -40.46
C SER A 2 4.88 -14.70 -40.52
N LYS A 3 3.94 -15.29 -41.25
CA LYS A 3 2.55 -14.84 -41.41
C LYS A 3 1.71 -15.10 -40.15
N VAL A 4 2.15 -14.64 -38.98
CA VAL A 4 1.32 -14.71 -37.77
C VAL A 4 0.52 -13.42 -37.70
N ASN A 5 -0.80 -13.55 -37.63
CA ASN A 5 -1.69 -12.41 -37.44
C ASN A 5 -1.37 -11.80 -36.05
N PRO A 6 -0.91 -10.53 -35.96
CA PRO A 6 -0.52 -9.93 -34.68
C PRO A 6 -1.62 -10.03 -33.63
N SER A 7 -2.88 -9.82 -34.01
CA SER A 7 -4.01 -9.87 -33.09
C SER A 7 -4.28 -11.26 -32.49
N ARG A 8 -3.71 -12.34 -33.04
CA ARG A 8 -3.82 -13.70 -32.49
C ARG A 8 -2.58 -14.15 -31.73
N LEU A 9 -1.57 -13.28 -31.59
CA LEU A 9 -0.33 -13.60 -30.90
C LEU A 9 -0.56 -14.15 -29.48
N PRO A 10 -1.43 -13.57 -28.62
CA PRO A 10 -1.67 -14.10 -27.27
C PRO A 10 -2.12 -15.57 -27.27
N VAL A 11 -3.07 -15.91 -28.13
CA VAL A 11 -3.62 -17.27 -28.25
C VAL A 11 -2.57 -18.23 -28.80
N VAL A 12 -1.77 -17.80 -29.78
CA VAL A 12 -0.68 -18.62 -30.34
C VAL A 12 0.40 -18.88 -29.29
N VAL A 13 0.79 -17.87 -28.52
CA VAL A 13 1.74 -18.03 -27.40
C VAL A 13 1.18 -19.00 -26.36
N GLY A 14 -0.10 -18.87 -26.00
CA GLY A 14 -0.76 -19.82 -25.10
C GLY A 14 -0.69 -21.26 -25.61
N GLY A 15 -1.04 -21.49 -26.88
CA GLY A 15 -0.97 -22.83 -27.49
C GLY A 15 0.46 -23.37 -27.59
N LEU A 16 1.46 -22.52 -27.84
CA LEU A 16 2.87 -22.92 -27.84
C LEU A 16 3.37 -23.31 -26.45
N LEU A 17 2.88 -22.65 -25.40
CA LEU A 17 3.15 -23.03 -24.02
C LEU A 17 2.48 -24.36 -23.65
N ASP A 18 1.29 -24.66 -24.18
CA ASP A 18 0.58 -25.93 -23.92
C ASP A 18 1.28 -27.15 -24.54
N VAL A 19 2.07 -26.96 -25.59
CA VAL A 19 2.84 -28.03 -26.26
C VAL A 19 4.30 -28.07 -25.82
N ASP A 20 4.65 -27.41 -24.71
CA ASP A 20 6.01 -27.32 -24.16
C ASP A 20 7.06 -26.87 -25.20
N CYS A 21 6.69 -25.90 -26.04
CA CYS A 21 7.62 -25.32 -27.02
C CYS A 21 8.79 -24.62 -26.31
N SER A 22 9.96 -24.58 -26.96
CA SER A 22 11.13 -23.87 -26.48
C SER A 22 10.82 -22.41 -26.17
N GLU A 23 11.23 -21.95 -24.99
CA GLU A 23 11.06 -20.55 -24.60
C GLU A 23 11.71 -19.57 -25.57
N ASP A 24 12.83 -19.96 -26.19
CA ASP A 24 13.54 -19.11 -27.16
C ASP A 24 12.70 -18.90 -28.42
N VAL A 25 11.95 -19.90 -28.86
CA VAL A 25 11.02 -19.78 -29.99
C VAL A 25 9.91 -18.80 -29.64
N ILE A 26 9.36 -18.88 -28.42
CA ILE A 26 8.28 -18.00 -27.95
C ILE A 26 8.79 -16.56 -27.79
N LYS A 27 9.96 -16.36 -27.17
CA LYS A 27 10.61 -15.03 -27.03
C LYS A 27 10.88 -14.40 -28.39
N ASN A 28 11.46 -15.16 -29.32
CA ASN A 28 11.69 -14.69 -30.69
C ASN A 28 10.39 -14.35 -31.40
N LEU A 29 9.33 -15.14 -31.24
CA LEU A 29 8.03 -14.86 -31.84
C LEU A 29 7.46 -13.52 -31.35
N ILE A 30 7.51 -13.27 -30.04
CA ILE A 30 7.03 -12.03 -29.43
C ILE A 30 7.84 -10.81 -29.91
N LEU A 31 9.16 -10.96 -30.06
CA LEU A 31 10.03 -9.88 -30.56
C LEU A 31 9.84 -9.59 -32.06
N VAL A 32 9.60 -10.64 -32.87
CA VAL A 32 9.48 -10.56 -34.33
C VAL A 32 8.11 -10.03 -34.75
N VAL A 33 7.04 -10.38 -34.01
CA VAL A 33 5.69 -9.89 -34.29
C VAL A 33 5.56 -8.46 -33.78
N ARG A 34 6.05 -7.51 -34.58
CA ARG A 34 5.79 -6.08 -34.40
C ARG A 34 4.39 -5.76 -34.95
N GLY A 35 3.41 -5.62 -34.07
CA GLY A 35 2.04 -5.25 -34.42
C GLY A 35 1.17 -4.95 -33.20
N GLN A 36 -0.05 -4.48 -33.43
CA GLN A 36 -1.03 -4.22 -32.37
C GLN A 36 -1.62 -5.56 -31.89
N PHE A 37 -1.15 -6.01 -30.73
CA PHE A 37 -1.80 -7.05 -29.93
C PHE A 37 -1.99 -6.53 -28.51
N SER A 38 -2.96 -7.08 -27.79
CA SER A 38 -3.24 -6.67 -26.42
C SER A 38 -2.18 -7.24 -25.47
N THR A 39 -1.47 -6.36 -24.77
CA THR A 39 -0.52 -6.75 -23.73
C THR A 39 -1.26 -7.51 -22.61
N ASP A 40 -2.45 -7.05 -22.23
CA ASP A 40 -3.28 -7.72 -21.20
C ASP A 40 -3.62 -9.16 -21.58
N GLU A 41 -4.01 -9.41 -22.83
CA GLU A 41 -4.33 -10.77 -23.30
C GLU A 41 -3.10 -11.67 -23.30
N LEU A 42 -1.95 -11.16 -23.74
CA LEU A 42 -0.69 -11.92 -23.73
C LEU A 42 -0.29 -12.28 -22.30
N VAL A 43 -0.31 -11.29 -21.40
CA VAL A 43 0.02 -11.48 -19.98
C VAL A 43 -0.93 -12.49 -19.35
N ALA A 44 -2.24 -12.40 -19.62
CA ALA A 44 -3.22 -13.34 -19.09
C ALA A 44 -2.97 -14.79 -19.56
N GLU A 45 -2.66 -15.01 -20.84
CA GLU A 45 -2.36 -16.35 -21.36
C GLU A 45 -1.08 -16.94 -20.76
N VAL A 46 -0.05 -16.11 -20.53
CA VAL A 46 1.19 -16.57 -19.89
C VAL A 46 1.02 -16.75 -18.37
N GLU A 47 0.23 -15.90 -17.71
CA GLU A 47 -0.06 -15.95 -16.28
C GLU A 47 -0.84 -17.22 -15.90
N LYS A 48 -1.86 -17.60 -16.68
CA LYS A 48 -2.62 -18.85 -16.47
C LYS A 48 -1.73 -20.09 -16.41
N ARG A 49 -0.56 -20.04 -17.06
CA ARG A 49 0.40 -21.15 -17.16
C ARG A 49 1.58 -21.00 -16.21
N ASN A 50 1.57 -19.99 -15.32
CA ASN A 50 2.65 -19.69 -14.38
C ASN A 50 4.03 -19.48 -15.06
N ARG A 51 4.05 -18.90 -16.26
CA ARG A 51 5.28 -18.67 -17.06
C ARG A 51 5.61 -17.19 -17.26
N LEU A 52 5.09 -16.30 -16.40
CA LEU A 52 5.23 -14.83 -16.55
C LEU A 52 6.67 -14.35 -16.74
N LYS A 53 7.65 -15.01 -16.10
CA LYS A 53 9.08 -14.68 -16.23
C LYS A 53 9.59 -14.72 -17.68
N LEU A 54 8.93 -15.48 -18.57
CA LEU A 54 9.26 -15.53 -19.99
C LEU A 54 9.14 -14.16 -20.67
N LEU A 55 8.18 -13.34 -20.22
CA LEU A 55 7.92 -12.02 -20.78
C LEU A 55 8.88 -10.94 -20.26
N LEU A 56 9.71 -11.25 -19.25
CA LEU A 56 10.53 -10.26 -18.55
C LEU A 56 11.41 -9.43 -19.50
N PRO A 57 12.23 -10.02 -20.40
CA PRO A 57 13.10 -9.22 -21.28
C PRO A 57 12.31 -8.33 -22.24
N TRP A 58 11.12 -8.79 -22.65
CA TRP A 58 10.24 -8.04 -23.55
C TRP A 58 9.57 -6.86 -22.83
N LEU A 59 9.07 -7.07 -21.61
CA LEU A 59 8.45 -6.02 -20.79
C LEU A 59 9.47 -4.94 -20.40
N GLU A 60 10.71 -5.32 -20.06
CA GLU A 60 11.78 -4.37 -19.74
C GLU A 60 12.16 -3.51 -20.95
N SER A 61 12.24 -4.10 -22.16
CA SER A 61 12.45 -3.34 -23.40
C SER A 61 11.33 -2.33 -23.62
N ARG A 62 10.08 -2.71 -23.38
CA ARG A 62 8.92 -1.81 -23.54
C ARG A 62 8.96 -0.63 -22.58
N ILE A 63 9.34 -0.84 -21.32
CA ILE A 63 9.50 0.26 -20.36
C ILE A 63 10.68 1.15 -20.75
N HIS A 64 11.79 0.58 -21.21
CA HIS A 64 12.95 1.36 -21.67
C HIS A 64 12.63 2.21 -22.91
N GLU A 65 11.72 1.73 -23.77
CA GLU A 65 11.15 2.47 -24.90
C GLU A 65 10.15 3.57 -24.48
N GLY A 66 9.85 3.71 -23.18
CA GLY A 66 8.94 4.73 -22.65
C GLY A 66 7.46 4.33 -22.71
N CYS A 67 7.15 3.04 -22.74
CA CYS A 67 5.76 2.57 -22.67
C CYS A 67 5.17 2.87 -21.29
N GLU A 68 4.04 3.59 -21.25
CA GLU A 68 3.29 3.93 -20.02
C GLU A 68 2.06 3.03 -19.81
N GLU A 69 1.94 1.96 -20.60
CA GLU A 69 0.76 1.08 -20.60
C GLU A 69 0.62 0.33 -19.26
N PRO A 70 -0.49 0.48 -18.52
CA PRO A 70 -0.65 -0.15 -17.21
C PRO A 70 -0.49 -1.67 -17.24
N ALA A 71 -0.95 -2.34 -18.31
CA ALA A 71 -0.80 -3.78 -18.51
C ALA A 71 0.67 -4.24 -18.46
N THR A 72 1.57 -3.49 -19.12
CA THR A 72 3.01 -3.75 -19.16
C THR A 72 3.61 -3.62 -17.74
N HIS A 73 3.27 -2.55 -17.04
CA HIS A 73 3.78 -2.29 -15.69
C HIS A 73 3.21 -3.25 -14.65
N ASN A 74 1.94 -3.62 -14.75
CA ASN A 74 1.28 -4.61 -13.91
C ASN A 74 1.97 -5.97 -14.04
N ALA A 75 2.20 -6.43 -15.26
CA ALA A 75 2.88 -7.69 -15.52
C ALA A 75 4.31 -7.69 -14.96
N LEU A 76 5.05 -6.60 -15.15
CA LEU A 76 6.40 -6.49 -14.61
C LEU A 76 6.41 -6.47 -13.08
N ALA A 77 5.48 -5.73 -12.45
CA ALA A 77 5.32 -5.73 -11.00
C ALA A 77 5.14 -7.16 -10.47
N LYS A 78 4.22 -7.92 -11.06
CA LYS A 78 3.99 -9.33 -10.71
C LYS A 78 5.27 -10.15 -10.83
N ILE A 79 6.03 -10.01 -11.92
CA ILE A 79 7.29 -10.75 -12.12
C ILE A 79 8.34 -10.39 -11.05
N TYR A 80 8.49 -9.11 -10.71
CA TYR A 80 9.45 -8.66 -9.70
C TYR A 80 9.06 -9.12 -8.29
N ILE A 81 7.77 -9.15 -7.97
CA ILE A 81 7.25 -9.73 -6.73
C ILE A 81 7.57 -11.24 -6.69
N ASP A 82 7.25 -11.97 -7.76
CA ASP A 82 7.51 -13.41 -7.88
C ASP A 82 8.99 -13.79 -7.84
N SER A 83 9.86 -12.89 -8.27
CA SER A 83 11.31 -13.11 -8.35
C SER A 83 12.06 -12.49 -7.17
N ASN A 84 11.34 -11.84 -6.24
CA ASN A 84 11.89 -11.06 -5.13
C ASN A 84 12.99 -10.07 -5.58
N ASN A 85 12.80 -9.43 -6.73
CA ASN A 85 13.76 -8.47 -7.29
C ASN A 85 13.37 -7.03 -6.92
N ASN A 86 13.77 -6.59 -5.73
CA ASN A 86 13.51 -5.25 -5.19
C ASN A 86 12.08 -4.72 -5.47
N PRO A 87 11.03 -5.50 -5.18
CA PRO A 87 9.66 -5.16 -5.58
C PRO A 87 9.17 -3.86 -4.92
N GLU A 88 9.55 -3.60 -3.67
CA GLU A 88 9.18 -2.37 -2.95
C GLU A 88 9.64 -1.10 -3.68
N ARG A 89 10.88 -1.11 -4.20
CA ARG A 89 11.42 0.02 -4.95
C ARG A 89 10.62 0.25 -6.24
N PHE A 90 10.32 -0.83 -6.96
CA PHE A 90 9.51 -0.75 -8.17
C PHE A 90 8.11 -0.20 -7.89
N LEU A 91 7.45 -0.66 -6.82
CA LEU A 91 6.12 -0.21 -6.44
C LEU A 91 6.10 1.27 -6.02
N ARG A 92 7.17 1.80 -5.43
CA ARG A 92 7.25 3.22 -5.06
C ARG A 92 7.62 4.13 -6.22
N GLU A 93 8.57 3.72 -7.05
CA GLU A 93 9.11 4.57 -8.12
C GLU A 93 8.24 4.56 -9.38
N ASN A 94 7.50 3.48 -9.64
CA ASN A 94 6.74 3.33 -10.88
C ASN A 94 5.34 3.97 -10.80
N PRO A 95 5.01 4.97 -11.65
CA PRO A 95 3.73 5.67 -11.62
C PRO A 95 2.68 5.10 -12.58
N PHE A 96 2.96 4.02 -13.31
CA PHE A 96 2.11 3.57 -14.43
C PHE A 96 1.36 2.27 -14.17
N TYR A 97 1.75 1.48 -13.16
CA TYR A 97 0.97 0.30 -12.77
C TYR A 97 -0.34 0.70 -12.07
N ASP A 98 -1.34 -0.18 -12.18
CA ASP A 98 -2.60 -0.13 -11.47
C ASP A 98 -2.45 -0.75 -10.07
N SER A 99 -2.53 0.10 -9.06
CA SER A 99 -2.43 -0.28 -7.65
C SER A 99 -3.46 -1.31 -7.21
N ARG A 100 -4.67 -1.34 -7.79
CA ARG A 100 -5.69 -2.32 -7.42
C ARG A 100 -5.35 -3.72 -7.89
N VAL A 101 -4.88 -3.83 -9.13
CA VAL A 101 -4.50 -5.11 -9.74
C VAL A 101 -3.25 -5.67 -9.06
N VAL A 102 -2.23 -4.83 -8.88
CA VAL A 102 -0.97 -5.25 -8.26
C VAL A 102 -1.13 -5.48 -6.76
N GLY A 103 -1.85 -4.60 -6.05
CA GLY A 103 -2.12 -4.76 -4.62
C GLY A 103 -2.84 -6.08 -4.31
N LYS A 104 -3.87 -6.42 -5.08
CA LYS A 104 -4.61 -7.69 -4.94
C LYS A 104 -3.76 -8.91 -5.23
N TYR A 105 -2.79 -8.77 -6.14
CA TYR A 105 -1.82 -9.83 -6.41
C TYR A 105 -0.83 -9.99 -5.25
N CYS A 106 -0.40 -8.89 -4.64
CA CYS A 106 0.47 -8.88 -3.46
C CYS A 106 -0.20 -9.48 -2.22
N GLU A 107 -1.51 -9.29 -2.02
CA GLU A 107 -2.25 -9.82 -0.84
C GLU A 107 -1.94 -11.29 -0.53
N LYS A 108 -1.82 -12.12 -1.57
CA LYS A 108 -1.58 -13.57 -1.42
C LYS A 108 -0.11 -13.94 -1.23
N ARG A 109 0.82 -13.04 -1.55
CA ARG A 109 2.26 -13.30 -1.59
C ARG A 109 3.00 -12.59 -0.47
N ASP A 110 2.77 -11.28 -0.38
CA ASP A 110 3.34 -10.41 0.62
C ASP A 110 2.35 -9.27 0.94
N PRO A 111 1.61 -9.39 2.07
CA PRO A 111 0.70 -8.35 2.54
C PRO A 111 1.37 -6.97 2.74
N HIS A 112 2.67 -6.91 3.04
CA HIS A 112 3.39 -5.64 3.19
C HIS A 112 3.56 -4.92 1.84
N LEU A 113 3.91 -5.66 0.78
CA LEU A 113 3.99 -5.09 -0.57
C LEU A 113 2.61 -4.64 -1.08
N SER A 114 1.55 -5.30 -0.63
CA SER A 114 0.16 -4.89 -0.93
C SER A 114 -0.14 -3.52 -0.34
N CYS A 115 0.23 -3.26 0.92
CA CYS A 115 0.10 -1.94 1.53
C CYS A 115 0.82 -0.85 0.70
N VAL A 116 2.05 -1.12 0.24
CA VAL A 116 2.83 -0.15 -0.56
C VAL A 116 2.14 0.16 -1.89
N ALA A 117 1.61 -0.86 -2.58
CA ALA A 117 0.89 -0.68 -3.83
C ALA A 117 -0.39 0.15 -3.63
N TYR A 118 -1.17 -0.13 -2.59
CA TYR A 118 -2.40 0.59 -2.29
C TYR A 118 -2.17 2.01 -1.78
N GLU A 119 -1.13 2.24 -0.97
CA GLU A 119 -0.72 3.57 -0.50
C GLU A 119 -0.46 4.51 -1.69
N ARG A 120 0.26 4.01 -2.70
CA ARG A 120 0.53 4.76 -3.93
C ARG A 120 -0.73 5.06 -4.76
N GLY A 121 -1.69 4.14 -4.76
CA GLY A 121 -2.95 4.27 -5.51
C GLY A 121 -4.08 4.95 -4.76
N GLN A 122 -3.85 5.42 -3.53
CA GLN A 122 -4.90 5.95 -2.64
C GLN A 122 -6.11 5.01 -2.51
N CYS A 123 -5.84 3.70 -2.50
CA CYS A 123 -6.86 2.66 -2.33
C CYS A 123 -7.05 2.40 -0.83
N ASP A 124 -7.58 3.40 -0.13
CA ASP A 124 -7.61 3.42 1.33
C ASP A 124 -8.40 2.23 1.92
N GLN A 125 -9.54 1.87 1.32
CA GLN A 125 -10.39 0.77 1.80
C GLN A 125 -9.72 -0.59 1.64
N GLU A 126 -9.12 -0.85 0.48
CA GLU A 126 -8.38 -2.08 0.23
C GLU A 126 -7.18 -2.20 1.18
N LEU A 127 -6.44 -1.11 1.40
CA LEU A 127 -5.33 -1.09 2.36
C LEU A 127 -5.80 -1.43 3.78
N ILE A 128 -6.89 -0.80 4.25
CA ILE A 128 -7.46 -1.07 5.58
C ILE A 128 -7.84 -2.56 5.71
N ASN A 129 -8.51 -3.11 4.70
CA ASN A 129 -8.94 -4.51 4.72
C ASN A 129 -7.75 -5.47 4.80
N VAL A 130 -6.73 -5.28 3.96
CA VAL A 130 -5.52 -6.11 3.99
C VAL A 130 -4.81 -6.00 5.32
N CYS A 131 -4.72 -4.80 5.88
CA CYS A 131 -4.09 -4.60 7.18
C CYS A 131 -4.87 -5.29 8.31
N ASN A 132 -6.20 -5.21 8.29
CA ASN A 132 -7.06 -5.85 9.28
C ASN A 132 -6.96 -7.38 9.21
N GLU A 133 -7.03 -7.95 8.00
CA GLU A 133 -6.95 -9.41 7.80
C GLU A 133 -5.57 -9.97 8.19
N ASN A 134 -4.50 -9.24 7.92
CA ASN A 134 -3.12 -9.69 8.18
C ASN A 134 -2.52 -9.13 9.48
N SER A 135 -3.31 -8.46 10.32
CA SER A 135 -2.87 -7.82 11.56
C SER A 135 -1.70 -6.83 11.39
N LEU A 136 -1.62 -6.15 10.23
CA LEU A 136 -0.59 -5.15 9.92
C LEU A 136 -0.89 -3.77 10.51
N PHE A 137 -1.30 -3.72 11.78
CA PHE A 137 -1.72 -2.49 12.46
C PHE A 137 -0.61 -1.43 12.54
N LYS A 138 0.65 -1.86 12.53
CA LYS A 138 1.81 -0.96 12.49
C LYS A 138 1.94 -0.19 11.17
N SER A 139 1.65 -0.85 10.04
CA SER A 139 1.65 -0.19 8.73
C SER A 139 0.41 0.68 8.58
N LEU A 140 -0.74 0.17 9.02
CA LEU A 140 -2.01 0.90 8.98
C LEU A 140 -1.95 2.19 9.81
N SER A 141 -1.39 2.14 11.02
CA SER A 141 -1.26 3.32 11.88
C SER A 141 -0.43 4.41 11.22
N ARG A 142 0.72 4.07 10.64
CA ARG A 142 1.57 5.02 9.89
C ARG A 142 0.83 5.61 8.69
N TYR A 143 0.09 4.79 7.95
CA TYR A 143 -0.66 5.23 6.79
C TYR A 143 -1.75 6.25 7.17
N LEU A 144 -2.56 5.95 8.18
CA LEU A 144 -3.65 6.84 8.64
C LEU A 144 -3.13 8.19 9.13
N VAL A 145 -2.03 8.19 9.87
CA VAL A 145 -1.39 9.41 10.38
C VAL A 145 -0.90 10.29 9.22
N ARG A 146 -0.24 9.70 8.20
CA ARG A 146 0.24 10.42 7.01
C ARG A 146 -0.88 10.90 6.09
N ARG A 147 -1.96 10.12 5.93
CA ARG A 147 -3.09 10.49 5.06
C ARG A 147 -3.85 11.71 5.58
N LYS A 148 -3.82 11.96 6.90
CA LYS A 148 -4.47 13.11 7.55
C LYS A 148 -5.97 13.25 7.19
N ASP A 149 -6.63 12.14 6.86
CA ASP A 149 -8.02 12.14 6.38
C ASP A 149 -9.00 11.82 7.54
N PRO A 150 -9.86 12.77 7.95
CA PRO A 150 -10.82 12.57 9.02
C PRO A 150 -11.85 11.47 8.73
N GLU A 151 -12.25 11.27 7.46
CA GLU A 151 -13.26 10.27 7.09
C GLU A 151 -12.70 8.85 7.25
N LEU A 152 -11.44 8.65 6.86
CA LEU A 152 -10.73 7.39 7.08
C LEU A 152 -10.62 7.07 8.57
N TRP A 153 -10.22 8.06 9.38
CA TRP A 153 -10.18 7.92 10.84
C TRP A 153 -11.53 7.55 11.43
N ALA A 154 -12.61 8.20 10.99
CA ALA A 154 -13.95 7.88 11.44
C ALA A 154 -14.34 6.43 11.11
N SER A 155 -13.97 5.94 9.93
CA SER A 155 -14.27 4.56 9.50
C SER A 155 -13.55 3.50 10.32
N VAL A 156 -12.28 3.73 10.67
CA VAL A 156 -11.47 2.74 11.42
C VAL A 156 -11.72 2.78 12.92
N LEU A 157 -12.12 3.94 13.47
CA LEU A 157 -12.40 4.13 14.90
C LEU A 157 -13.84 3.79 15.30
N LEU A 158 -14.67 3.28 14.38
CA LEU A 158 -16.02 2.80 14.69
C LEU A 158 -16.02 1.78 15.82
N GLU A 159 -16.96 1.91 16.77
CA GLU A 159 -17.15 0.95 17.88
C GLU A 159 -17.44 -0.48 17.41
N SER A 160 -18.09 -0.62 16.25
CA SER A 160 -18.38 -1.91 15.64
C SER A 160 -17.14 -2.59 15.05
N ASN A 161 -16.02 -1.89 14.90
CA ASN A 161 -14.81 -2.43 14.31
C ASN A 161 -14.05 -3.29 15.35
N PRO A 162 -13.93 -4.62 15.15
CA PRO A 162 -13.22 -5.50 16.09
C PRO A 162 -11.72 -5.19 16.17
N PHE A 163 -11.16 -4.58 15.12
CA PHE A 163 -9.74 -4.24 15.03
C PHE A 163 -9.40 -2.86 15.60
N ARG A 164 -10.40 -2.13 16.13
CA ARG A 164 -10.21 -0.78 16.66
C ARG A 164 -9.15 -0.72 17.74
N ARG A 165 -9.20 -1.63 18.73
CA ARG A 165 -8.29 -1.59 19.88
C ARG A 165 -6.83 -1.84 19.48
N PRO A 166 -6.49 -2.93 18.75
CA PRO A 166 -5.14 -3.14 18.25
C PRO A 166 -4.59 -1.97 17.42
N LEU A 167 -5.44 -1.35 16.61
CA LEU A 167 -5.06 -0.20 15.81
C LEU A 167 -4.68 1.01 16.69
N ILE A 168 -5.52 1.36 17.66
CA ILE A 168 -5.25 2.48 18.57
C ILE A 168 -3.94 2.26 19.33
N ASP A 169 -3.73 1.06 19.87
CA ASP A 169 -2.51 0.73 20.60
C ASP A 169 -1.26 0.94 19.70
N GLN A 170 -1.33 0.55 18.42
CA GLN A 170 -0.23 0.77 17.46
C GLN A 170 -0.06 2.23 17.02
N VAL A 171 -1.13 3.02 16.98
CA VAL A 171 -1.05 4.46 16.70
C VAL A 171 -0.30 5.16 17.83
N VAL A 172 -0.67 4.87 19.09
CA VAL A 172 -0.06 5.46 20.28
C VAL A 172 1.40 5.01 20.46
N GLN A 173 1.73 3.74 20.14
CA GLN A 173 3.07 3.19 20.35
C GLN A 173 4.07 3.45 19.22
N THR A 174 3.63 3.44 17.95
CA THR A 174 4.55 3.50 16.81
C THR A 174 4.43 4.81 16.05
N ALA A 175 3.28 5.06 15.43
CA ALA A 175 3.16 6.08 14.38
C ALA A 175 3.49 7.49 14.87
N LEU A 176 3.16 7.78 16.14
CA LEU A 176 3.37 9.11 16.73
C LEU A 176 4.80 9.33 17.27
N SER A 177 5.53 8.26 17.59
CA SER A 177 6.96 8.36 17.88
C SER A 177 7.80 8.65 16.64
N GLU A 178 7.30 8.27 15.46
CA GLU A 178 8.00 8.41 14.19
C GLU A 178 7.65 9.72 13.46
N THR A 179 6.52 10.36 13.79
CA THR A 179 6.15 11.64 13.18
C THR A 179 6.86 12.82 13.87
N GLN A 180 7.25 13.79 13.05
CA GLN A 180 7.73 15.09 13.48
C GLN A 180 6.82 16.22 12.98
N ASP A 181 5.69 15.89 12.35
CA ASP A 181 4.76 16.86 11.78
C ASP A 181 3.63 17.19 12.79
N PRO A 182 3.53 18.46 13.26
CA PRO A 182 2.46 18.90 14.16
C PRO A 182 1.05 18.70 13.60
N GLU A 183 0.88 18.74 12.27
CA GLU A 183 -0.42 18.54 11.66
C GLU A 183 -0.90 17.10 11.75
N GLU A 184 0.00 16.12 11.55
CA GLU A 184 -0.31 14.69 11.68
C GLU A 184 -0.81 14.36 13.10
N VAL A 185 -0.15 14.93 14.10
CA VAL A 185 -0.56 14.83 15.51
C VAL A 185 -1.92 15.50 15.73
N SER A 186 -2.10 16.72 15.24
CA SER A 186 -3.35 17.49 15.41
C SER A 186 -4.57 16.78 14.82
N VAL A 187 -4.45 16.20 13.62
CA VAL A 187 -5.53 15.44 12.98
C VAL A 187 -5.83 14.17 13.77
N THR A 188 -4.80 13.45 14.22
CA THR A 188 -4.97 12.23 15.03
C THR A 188 -5.67 12.53 16.36
N VAL A 189 -5.29 13.62 17.04
CA VAL A 189 -5.95 14.08 18.27
C VAL A 189 -7.42 14.41 18.02
N LYS A 190 -7.73 15.15 16.95
CA LYS A 190 -9.12 15.48 16.59
C LYS A 190 -9.96 14.24 16.28
N ALA A 191 -9.38 13.26 15.59
CA ALA A 191 -10.03 11.99 15.32
C ALA A 191 -10.39 11.26 16.62
N PHE A 192 -9.47 11.18 17.59
CA PHE A 192 -9.70 10.52 18.87
C PHE A 192 -10.73 11.27 19.73
N MET A 193 -10.70 12.60 19.72
CA MET A 193 -11.75 13.42 20.36
C MET A 193 -13.13 13.17 19.75
N THR A 194 -13.22 13.03 18.43
CA THR A 194 -14.48 12.81 17.71
C THR A 194 -15.02 11.40 17.94
N ALA A 195 -14.11 10.42 18.10
CA ALA A 195 -14.45 9.04 18.42
C ALA A 195 -14.74 8.80 19.91
N ASP A 196 -14.76 9.85 20.75
CA ASP A 196 -14.97 9.80 22.20
C ASP A 196 -14.01 8.83 22.93
N LEU A 197 -12.71 8.92 22.60
CA LEU A 197 -11.63 8.11 23.18
C LEU A 197 -10.71 8.94 24.09
N PRO A 198 -11.21 9.45 25.24
CA PRO A 198 -10.47 10.40 26.04
C PRO A 198 -9.29 9.78 26.81
N ASN A 199 -9.37 8.50 27.22
CA ASN A 199 -8.30 7.85 27.97
C ASN A 199 -7.08 7.60 27.07
N GLU A 200 -7.34 7.10 25.86
CA GLU A 200 -6.35 6.85 24.82
C GLU A 200 -5.72 8.16 24.35
N LEU A 201 -6.52 9.23 24.27
CA LEU A 201 -6.03 10.57 23.96
C LEU A 201 -5.09 11.13 25.02
N ILE A 202 -5.35 10.88 26.31
CA ILE A 202 -4.42 11.27 27.39
C ILE A 202 -3.10 10.52 27.24
N GLU A 203 -3.12 9.19 27.11
CA GLU A 203 -1.90 8.39 26.94
C GLU A 203 -1.10 8.84 25.71
N LEU A 204 -1.79 9.15 24.62
CA LEU A 204 -1.21 9.69 23.40
C LEU A 204 -0.50 11.03 23.65
N LEU A 205 -1.20 11.98 24.26
CA LEU A 205 -0.67 13.32 24.51
C LEU A 205 0.48 13.31 25.52
N GLU A 206 0.44 12.44 26.53
CA GLU A 206 1.54 12.24 27.46
C GLU A 206 2.82 11.82 26.73
N LYS A 207 2.76 10.77 25.90
CA LYS A 207 3.94 10.31 25.15
C LYS A 207 4.49 11.40 24.22
N ILE A 208 3.61 12.13 23.54
CA ILE A 208 4.05 13.19 22.63
C ILE A 208 4.70 14.36 23.39
N VAL A 209 4.09 14.83 24.47
CA VAL A 209 4.57 16.01 25.20
C VAL A 209 5.79 15.68 26.07
N LEU A 210 5.85 14.47 26.65
CA LEU A 210 6.93 14.06 27.55
C LEU A 210 8.12 13.45 26.82
N ASP A 211 7.90 12.61 25.80
CA ASP A 211 9.01 11.89 25.13
C ASP A 211 9.54 12.59 23.88
N ASN A 212 8.74 13.46 23.23
CA ASN A 212 9.13 14.11 21.98
C ASN A 212 9.46 15.60 22.18
N SER A 213 10.76 15.92 22.18
CA SER A 213 11.27 17.28 22.42
C SER A 213 10.78 18.33 21.43
N VAL A 214 10.34 17.91 20.23
CA VAL A 214 9.79 18.81 19.21
C VAL A 214 8.40 19.32 19.60
N PHE A 215 7.61 18.49 20.30
CA PHE A 215 6.23 18.79 20.65
C PHE A 215 6.05 19.24 22.10
N SER A 216 7.06 19.02 22.94
CA SER A 216 7.05 19.46 24.34
C SER A 216 6.86 20.97 24.48
N GLU A 217 7.37 21.79 23.55
CA GLU A 217 7.20 23.25 23.57
C GLU A 217 5.89 23.75 22.92
N HIS A 218 5.10 22.85 22.33
CA HIS A 218 3.92 23.22 21.56
C HIS A 218 2.72 23.50 22.49
N ARG A 219 2.57 24.77 22.89
CA ARG A 219 1.52 25.23 23.83
C ARG A 219 0.11 24.72 23.53
N ASN A 220 -0.27 24.58 22.27
CA ASN A 220 -1.60 24.07 21.90
C ASN A 220 -1.78 22.60 22.29
N LEU A 221 -0.74 21.77 22.15
CA LEU A 221 -0.79 20.35 22.53
C LEU A 221 -0.78 20.19 24.06
N GLN A 222 0.03 21.00 24.76
CA GLN A 222 -0.01 21.06 26.23
C GLN A 222 -1.38 21.46 26.77
N ASN A 223 -1.98 22.52 26.20
CA ASN A 223 -3.33 22.95 26.57
C ASN A 223 -4.37 21.85 26.29
N LEU A 224 -4.25 21.14 25.16
CA LEU A 224 -5.12 20.02 24.84
C LEU A 224 -4.95 18.85 25.82
N LEU A 225 -3.73 18.54 26.26
CA LEU A 225 -3.45 17.52 27.28
C LEU A 225 -4.15 17.88 28.59
N ILE A 226 -3.94 19.10 29.08
CA ILE A 226 -4.53 19.58 30.34
C ILE A 226 -6.07 19.59 30.24
N LEU A 227 -6.64 20.12 29.15
CA LEU A 227 -8.09 20.17 28.97
C LEU A 227 -8.72 18.77 28.89
N THR A 228 -8.07 17.84 28.20
CA THR A 228 -8.55 16.45 28.08
C THR A 228 -8.46 15.74 29.42
N ALA A 229 -7.35 15.91 30.15
CA ALA A 229 -7.18 15.39 31.51
C ALA A 229 -8.24 15.94 32.47
N ILE A 230 -8.55 17.25 32.44
CA ILE A 230 -9.62 17.83 33.28
C ILE A 230 -10.98 17.18 33.01
N LYS A 231 -11.26 16.85 31.74
CA LYS A 231 -12.54 16.28 31.33
C LYS A 231 -12.67 14.78 31.68
N ALA A 232 -11.58 14.02 31.55
CA ALA A 232 -11.62 12.56 31.62
C ALA A 232 -10.94 11.96 32.84
N ASP A 233 -9.88 12.57 33.37
CA ASP A 233 -9.20 12.11 34.58
C ASP A 233 -8.55 13.27 35.36
N ARG A 234 -9.31 13.80 36.33
CA ARG A 234 -8.91 14.95 37.15
C ARG A 234 -7.73 14.66 38.07
N THR A 235 -7.38 13.39 38.30
CA THR A 235 -6.28 13.04 39.21
C THR A 235 -4.92 13.33 38.60
N ARG A 236 -4.79 13.13 37.27
CA ARG A 236 -3.53 13.33 36.53
C ARG A 236 -3.26 14.79 36.19
N VAL A 237 -4.27 15.66 36.27
CA VAL A 237 -4.15 17.10 35.98
C VAL A 237 -3.08 17.76 36.86
N MET A 238 -2.95 17.34 38.13
CA MET A 238 -1.97 17.90 39.05
C MET A 238 -0.52 17.53 38.70
N GLU A 239 -0.30 16.47 37.91
CA GLU A 239 1.02 16.05 37.46
C GLU A 239 1.50 16.87 36.24
N TYR A 240 0.60 17.59 35.57
CA TYR A 240 0.90 18.34 34.34
C TYR A 240 0.96 19.88 34.53
N ILE A 241 0.67 20.40 35.73
CA ILE A 241 0.75 21.83 36.10
C ILE A 241 2.09 22.10 36.77
#